data_AF-A0A0B7GSQ0-F1
#
_entry.id   AF-A0A0B7GSQ0-F1
#
_cell.length_a   1.000
_cell.length_b   1.000
_cell.length_c   1.000
_cell.angle_alpha   90.00
_cell.angle_beta   90.00
_cell.angle_gamma   90.00
#
_symmetry.space_group_name_H-M   'P 1'
#
loop_
_entity.id
_entity.type
_entity.pdbx_description
1 polymer ?
#
loop_
_entity_poly.entity_id
_entity_poly.type
_entity_poly.pdbx_seq_one_letter_code
_entity_poly.pdbx_strand_id
1 'polypeptide(L)'
;MEFYDKSGKTVSRLISIACRPPRGRGGDIVFDEMAIYPENKAEVIYTAGIPVTARGGCVEIGSTPLGKIGRFYDVFVDKKKYRTYNRYTIPWWFSAALCTNVEEAVRNAPAMDTEERVYRYGTPPVIEAFEAMLLEDFQQEFECTFIDSALSFITLDLIYANTPGMRAEDRTEEIRGGNIEDADIEDEKDLEIKIFRTSDELCAGYSREEHGALYLGYDVARYRDAAVIYVLGVVDGKKMRCGNRNEK
;
A
#
# COMPACT_ATOMS: atom_id res chain seq x y z
N MET A 1 -14.21 -27.44 1.49
CA MET A 1 -13.48 -28.71 1.69
C MET A 1 -13.91 -29.29 3.05
N GLU A 2 -14.13 -30.60 3.16
CA GLU A 2 -14.56 -31.25 4.41
C GLU A 2 -13.51 -32.24 4.90
N PHE A 3 -13.24 -32.20 6.21
CA PHE A 3 -12.26 -33.04 6.88
C PHE A 3 -12.95 -33.82 7.98
N TYR A 4 -12.89 -35.14 7.86
CA TYR A 4 -13.42 -36.05 8.87
C TYR A 4 -12.32 -36.32 9.89
N ASP A 5 -12.68 -36.34 11.16
CA ASP A 5 -11.76 -36.85 12.17
C ASP A 5 -11.53 -38.37 11.97
N LYS A 6 -10.51 -38.91 12.65
CA LYS A 6 -10.15 -40.33 12.56
C LYS A 6 -11.34 -41.27 12.86
N SER A 7 -12.31 -40.83 13.67
CA SER A 7 -13.48 -41.62 14.03
C SER A 7 -14.72 -41.36 13.16
N GLY A 8 -14.68 -40.37 12.25
CA GLY A 8 -15.79 -39.95 11.40
C GLY A 8 -16.97 -39.30 12.15
N LYS A 9 -16.77 -38.93 13.43
CA LYS A 9 -17.81 -38.36 14.29
C LYS A 9 -17.91 -36.84 14.19
N THR A 10 -16.83 -36.16 13.81
CA THR A 10 -16.80 -34.71 13.66
C THR A 10 -16.30 -34.35 12.27
N VAL A 11 -16.99 -33.39 11.65
CA VAL A 11 -16.62 -32.86 10.34
C VAL A 11 -16.18 -31.41 10.52
N SER A 12 -14.96 -31.11 10.11
CA SER A 12 -14.46 -29.74 9.99
C SER A 12 -14.60 -29.28 8.54
N ARG A 13 -14.96 -28.02 8.32
CA ARG A 13 -15.14 -27.46 6.97
C ARG A 13 -14.32 -26.19 6.81
N LEU A 14 -13.50 -26.14 5.76
CA LEU A 14 -12.84 -24.92 5.33
C LEU A 14 -13.66 -24.27 4.21
N ILE A 15 -13.99 -23.00 4.41
CA ILE A 15 -14.78 -22.17 3.48
C ILE A 15 -13.94 -20.94 3.14
N SER A 16 -13.53 -20.82 1.88
CA SER A 16 -12.92 -19.58 1.39
C SER A 16 -14.01 -18.60 0.97
N ILE A 17 -13.87 -17.34 1.38
CA ILE A 17 -14.80 -16.27 1.09
C ILE A 17 -13.96 -15.09 0.62
N ALA A 18 -14.26 -14.56 -0.56
CA ALA A 18 -13.65 -13.30 -1.01
C ALA A 18 -13.97 -12.19 -0.02
N CYS A 19 -13.01 -11.29 0.25
CA CYS A 19 -13.04 -10.13 1.17
C CYS A 19 -14.45 -9.50 1.37
N ARG A 20 -15.30 -10.16 2.17
CA ARG A 20 -16.72 -9.85 2.40
C ARG A 20 -17.09 -10.27 3.82
N PRO A 21 -18.11 -9.63 4.43
CA PRO A 21 -18.50 -9.92 5.80
C PRO A 21 -18.92 -11.40 6.00
N PRO A 22 -18.29 -12.15 6.92
CA PRO A 22 -18.52 -13.60 7.10
C PRO A 22 -19.80 -13.93 7.90
N ARG A 23 -20.83 -13.08 7.85
CA ARG A 23 -22.04 -13.17 8.68
C ARG A 23 -22.76 -14.52 8.51
N GLY A 24 -23.45 -14.94 9.57
CA GLY A 24 -24.29 -16.16 9.58
C GLY A 24 -23.53 -17.47 9.67
N ARG A 25 -22.21 -17.42 9.91
CA ARG A 25 -21.34 -18.58 10.09
C ARG A 25 -20.96 -18.75 11.56
N GLY A 26 -20.31 -19.86 11.88
CA GLY A 26 -19.73 -20.14 13.20
C GLY A 26 -18.42 -20.91 13.04
N GLY A 27 -17.55 -20.80 14.04
CA GLY A 27 -16.22 -21.42 14.05
C GLY A 27 -15.11 -20.39 14.01
N ASP A 28 -13.93 -20.83 13.56
CA ASP A 28 -12.74 -19.99 13.46
C ASP A 28 -12.76 -19.11 12.21
N ILE A 29 -12.15 -17.94 12.31
CA ILE A 29 -11.97 -17.00 11.20
C ILE A 29 -10.50 -16.71 11.01
N VAL A 30 -10.06 -16.78 9.76
CA VAL A 30 -8.75 -16.32 9.31
C VAL A 30 -8.96 -15.13 8.37
N PHE A 31 -8.38 -13.99 8.72
CA PHE A 31 -8.26 -12.82 7.85
C PHE A 31 -6.88 -12.87 7.19
N ASP A 32 -6.87 -13.30 5.94
CA ASP A 32 -5.67 -13.40 5.13
C ASP A 32 -5.41 -12.10 4.36
N GLU A 33 -4.16 -11.67 4.34
CA GLU A 33 -3.69 -10.39 3.82
C GLU A 33 -4.51 -9.17 4.25
N MET A 34 -4.75 -9.03 5.56
CA MET A 34 -5.62 -7.95 6.06
C MET A 34 -5.07 -6.53 5.86
N ALA A 35 -3.74 -6.36 5.76
CA ALA A 35 -3.12 -5.03 5.60
C ALA A 35 -3.45 -4.40 4.24
N ILE A 36 -3.69 -5.21 3.20
CA ILE A 36 -4.05 -4.73 1.85
C ILE A 36 -5.56 -4.49 1.69
N TYR A 37 -6.36 -4.76 2.72
CA TYR A 37 -7.81 -4.57 2.60
C TYR A 37 -8.10 -3.07 2.48
N PRO A 38 -8.95 -2.65 1.53
CA PRO A 38 -9.43 -1.26 1.50
C PRO A 38 -10.06 -0.89 2.85
N GLU A 39 -9.71 0.27 3.39
CA GLU A 39 -10.09 0.65 4.77
C GLU A 39 -11.61 0.59 5.00
N ASN A 40 -12.38 1.03 4.01
CA ASN A 40 -13.85 0.97 4.04
C ASN A 40 -14.41 -0.46 4.14
N LYS A 41 -13.64 -1.48 3.72
CA LYS A 41 -14.00 -2.90 3.83
C LYS A 41 -13.39 -3.54 5.07
N ALA A 42 -12.16 -3.19 5.44
CA ALA A 42 -11.43 -3.78 6.55
C ALA A 42 -12.24 -3.66 7.86
N GLU A 43 -12.80 -2.48 8.14
CA GLU A 43 -13.64 -2.23 9.31
C GLU A 43 -14.87 -3.14 9.36
N VAL A 44 -15.59 -3.18 8.24
CA VAL A 44 -16.87 -3.88 8.12
C VAL A 44 -16.66 -5.40 8.24
N ILE A 45 -15.60 -5.91 7.63
CA ILE A 45 -15.26 -7.33 7.62
C ILE A 45 -14.78 -7.77 8.99
N TYR A 46 -13.87 -7.02 9.61
CA TYR A 46 -13.38 -7.30 10.96
C TYR A 46 -14.53 -7.33 11.96
N THR A 47 -15.34 -6.28 11.98
CA THR A 47 -16.47 -6.14 12.91
C THR A 47 -17.51 -7.24 12.70
N ALA A 48 -17.74 -7.68 11.46
CA ALA A 48 -18.64 -8.79 11.17
C ALA A 48 -18.08 -10.16 11.54
N GLY A 49 -16.75 -10.32 11.60
CA GLY A 49 -16.09 -11.57 12.00
C GLY A 49 -16.07 -11.80 13.50
N ILE A 50 -15.90 -10.75 14.32
CA ILE A 50 -15.84 -10.92 15.79
C ILE A 50 -17.06 -11.69 16.36
N PRO A 51 -18.32 -11.41 15.97
CA PRO A 51 -19.47 -12.17 16.49
C PRO A 51 -19.53 -13.63 16.02
N VAL A 52 -18.89 -13.98 14.91
CA VAL A 52 -18.89 -15.35 14.37
C VAL A 52 -18.09 -16.29 15.28
N THR A 53 -17.02 -15.78 15.89
CA THR A 53 -16.16 -16.55 16.80
C THR A 53 -16.73 -16.64 18.22
N ALA A 54 -17.79 -15.88 18.54
CA ALA A 54 -18.39 -15.81 19.88
C ALA A 54 -18.89 -17.17 20.42
N ARG A 55 -19.09 -18.19 19.56
CA ARG A 55 -19.49 -19.55 19.93
C ARG A 55 -18.31 -20.49 20.21
N GLY A 56 -17.14 -19.95 20.53
CA GLY A 56 -15.96 -20.72 20.89
C GLY A 56 -14.94 -20.90 19.76
N GLY A 57 -14.95 -20.01 18.76
CA GLY A 57 -13.91 -19.96 17.73
C GLY A 57 -12.82 -18.94 18.05
N CYS A 58 -11.79 -18.89 17.22
CA CYS A 58 -10.70 -17.91 17.28
C CYS A 58 -10.67 -17.00 16.04
N VAL A 59 -10.03 -15.83 16.20
CA VAL A 59 -9.70 -14.93 15.10
C VAL A 59 -8.20 -14.98 14.89
N GLU A 60 -7.80 -15.33 13.67
CA GLU A 60 -6.42 -15.27 13.21
C GLU A 60 -6.31 -14.20 12.11
N ILE A 61 -5.20 -13.47 12.10
CA ILE A 61 -4.93 -12.41 11.14
C ILE A 61 -3.50 -12.59 10.65
N GLY A 62 -3.33 -12.79 9.34
CA GLY A 62 -2.04 -12.85 8.67
C GLY A 62 -1.95 -11.74 7.63
N SER A 63 -0.82 -11.06 7.54
CA SER A 63 -0.52 -10.15 6.44
C SER A 63 0.94 -9.71 6.50
N THR A 64 1.50 -9.36 5.34
CA THR A 64 2.67 -8.47 5.29
C THR A 64 2.24 -7.06 5.74
N PRO A 65 3.00 -6.38 6.63
CA PRO A 65 2.75 -5.00 6.99
C PRO A 65 2.63 -4.07 5.77
N LEU A 66 1.69 -3.13 5.79
CA LEU A 66 1.58 -2.10 4.77
C LEU A 66 1.26 -0.76 5.43
N GLY A 67 2.25 0.14 5.47
CA GLY A 67 2.07 1.44 6.11
C GLY A 67 1.83 1.37 7.62
N LYS A 68 1.47 2.51 8.23
CA LYS A 68 1.07 2.60 9.65
C LYS A 68 -0.41 2.95 9.82
N ILE A 69 -1.25 2.38 8.97
CA ILE A 69 -2.68 2.69 8.93
C ILE A 69 -3.51 1.42 8.85
N GLY A 70 -4.79 1.58 9.15
CA GLY A 70 -5.81 0.58 8.96
C GLY A 70 -5.81 -0.52 10.00
N ARG A 71 -6.80 -1.42 9.84
CA ARG A 71 -7.18 -2.34 10.91
C ARG A 71 -6.09 -3.34 11.29
N PHE A 72 -5.26 -3.78 10.33
CA PHE A 72 -4.14 -4.69 10.64
C PHE A 72 -3.11 -4.02 11.56
N TYR A 73 -2.66 -2.82 11.20
CA TYR A 73 -1.74 -2.01 12.01
C TYR A 73 -2.32 -1.73 13.40
N ASP A 74 -3.58 -1.31 13.47
CA ASP A 74 -4.26 -1.03 14.74
C ASP A 74 -4.27 -2.24 15.67
N VAL A 75 -4.66 -3.42 15.15
CA VAL A 75 -4.67 -4.66 15.92
C VAL A 75 -3.26 -5.03 16.37
N PHE A 76 -2.26 -4.83 15.52
CA PHE A 76 -0.87 -5.15 15.83
C PHE A 76 -0.26 -4.20 16.87
N VAL A 77 -0.52 -2.90 16.82
CA VAL A 77 0.14 -1.90 17.67
C VAL A 77 -0.62 -1.61 18.97
N ASP A 78 -1.95 -1.52 18.94
CA ASP A 78 -2.74 -1.17 20.14
C ASP A 78 -2.99 -2.41 21.04
N LYS A 79 -1.99 -2.71 21.86
CA LYS A 79 -2.03 -3.82 22.82
C LYS A 79 -3.08 -3.64 23.92
N LYS A 80 -3.52 -2.42 24.21
CA LYS A 80 -4.49 -2.16 25.28
C LYS A 80 -5.90 -2.47 24.83
N LYS A 81 -6.27 -2.02 23.62
CA LYS A 81 -7.58 -2.30 23.01
C LYS A 81 -7.67 -3.77 22.59
N TYR A 82 -6.63 -4.30 21.93
CA TYR A 82 -6.61 -5.66 21.38
C TYR A 82 -5.78 -6.61 22.26
N ARG A 83 -6.05 -6.61 23.57
CA ARG A 83 -5.25 -7.34 24.58
C ARG A 83 -5.31 -8.87 24.45
N THR A 84 -6.35 -9.41 23.81
CA THR A 84 -6.58 -10.85 23.65
C THR A 84 -5.78 -11.46 22.51
N TYR A 85 -5.22 -10.64 21.63
CA TYR A 85 -4.41 -11.10 20.51
C TYR A 85 -2.98 -11.39 20.96
N ASN A 86 -2.49 -12.57 20.59
CA ASN A 86 -1.06 -12.85 20.55
C ASN A 86 -0.50 -12.34 19.22
N ARG A 87 0.70 -11.76 19.24
CA ARG A 87 1.31 -11.13 18.07
C ARG A 87 2.67 -11.75 17.84
N TYR A 88 2.92 -12.10 16.58
CA TYR A 88 4.16 -12.71 16.14
C TYR A 88 4.62 -12.00 14.89
N THR A 89 5.94 -11.85 14.77
CA THR A 89 6.59 -11.35 13.57
C THR A 89 7.50 -12.47 13.08
N ILE A 90 7.30 -12.90 11.84
CA ILE A 90 8.03 -14.03 11.24
C ILE A 90 8.80 -13.49 10.03
N PRO A 91 9.98 -12.89 10.25
CA PRO A 91 10.79 -12.36 9.16
C PRO A 91 11.46 -13.48 8.36
N TRP A 92 12.01 -13.15 7.19
CA TRP A 92 12.58 -14.11 6.24
C TRP A 92 13.63 -15.04 6.85
N TRP A 93 14.43 -14.56 7.80
CA TRP A 93 15.50 -15.34 8.42
C TRP A 93 15.01 -16.45 9.38
N PHE A 94 13.69 -16.55 9.62
CA PHE A 94 13.07 -17.67 10.34
C PHE A 94 12.81 -18.87 9.41
N SER A 95 12.85 -18.67 8.10
CA SER A 95 12.62 -19.71 7.11
C SER A 95 13.92 -20.36 6.67
N ALA A 96 14.04 -21.67 6.85
CA ALA A 96 15.20 -22.43 6.37
C ALA A 96 15.33 -22.46 4.83
N ALA A 97 14.28 -22.07 4.09
CA ALA A 97 14.34 -21.91 2.64
C ALA A 97 15.00 -20.59 2.21
N LEU A 98 14.96 -19.58 3.06
CA LEU A 98 15.45 -18.22 2.78
C LEU A 98 16.72 -17.87 3.56
N CYS A 99 17.05 -18.67 4.58
CA CYS A 99 18.15 -18.43 5.50
C CYS A 99 19.13 -19.59 5.50
N THR A 100 20.42 -19.28 5.36
CA THR A 100 21.51 -20.27 5.36
C THR A 100 21.80 -20.83 6.75
N ASN A 101 21.53 -20.06 7.81
CA ASN A 101 21.71 -20.48 9.20
C ASN A 101 20.65 -19.85 10.13
N VAL A 102 19.49 -20.49 10.22
CA VAL A 102 18.36 -20.01 11.04
C VAL A 102 18.74 -19.92 12.53
N GLU A 103 19.47 -20.90 13.06
CA GLU A 103 19.77 -20.97 14.51
C GLU A 103 20.64 -19.79 14.98
N GLU A 104 21.59 -19.37 14.15
CA GLU A 104 22.40 -18.18 14.42
C GLU A 104 21.63 -16.89 14.13
N ALA A 105 20.93 -16.84 12.99
CA ALA A 105 20.21 -15.64 12.54
C ALA A 105 19.14 -15.22 13.55
N VAL A 106 18.34 -16.15 14.08
CA VAL A 106 17.30 -15.82 15.09
C VAL A 106 17.88 -15.09 16.32
N ARG A 107 19.15 -15.36 16.69
CA ARG A 107 19.81 -14.72 17.84
C ARG A 107 20.46 -13.39 17.49
N ASN A 108 21.13 -13.31 16.35
CA ASN A 108 22.04 -12.20 16.03
C ASN A 108 21.45 -11.21 15.02
N ALA A 109 20.64 -11.68 14.08
CA ALA A 109 20.06 -10.87 13.01
C ALA A 109 19.27 -9.64 13.51
N PRO A 110 18.46 -9.72 14.60
CA PRO A 110 17.70 -8.56 15.07
C PRO A 110 18.55 -7.35 15.48
N ALA A 111 19.84 -7.55 15.78
CA ALA A 111 20.77 -6.49 16.17
C ALA A 111 21.61 -5.94 15.00
N MET A 112 21.56 -6.61 13.83
CA MET A 112 22.27 -6.20 12.62
C MET A 112 21.42 -5.24 11.79
N ASP A 113 22.08 -4.45 10.94
CA ASP A 113 21.38 -3.76 9.87
C ASP A 113 20.88 -4.76 8.79
N THR A 114 19.95 -4.31 7.94
CA THR A 114 19.33 -5.16 6.92
C THR A 114 20.36 -5.68 5.91
N GLU A 115 21.31 -4.85 5.48
CA GLU A 115 22.30 -5.21 4.46
C GLU A 115 23.27 -6.29 4.97
N GLU A 116 23.86 -6.08 6.15
CA GLU A 116 24.72 -7.04 6.85
C GLU A 116 23.97 -8.35 7.05
N ARG A 117 22.71 -8.29 7.50
CA ARG A 117 21.89 -9.47 7.76
C ARG A 117 21.64 -10.27 6.48
N VAL A 118 21.29 -9.60 5.38
CA VAL A 118 21.03 -10.25 4.09
C VAL A 118 22.30 -10.90 3.56
N TYR A 119 23.43 -10.19 3.51
CA TYR A 119 24.66 -10.77 2.98
C TYR A 119 25.25 -11.86 3.87
N ARG A 120 24.96 -11.84 5.19
CA ARG A 120 25.44 -12.85 6.12
C ARG A 120 24.59 -14.11 6.14
N TYR A 121 23.27 -13.99 6.11
CA TYR A 121 22.35 -15.11 6.33
C TYR A 121 21.43 -15.42 5.13
N GLY A 122 21.37 -14.56 4.13
CA GLY A 122 20.50 -14.71 2.96
C GLY A 122 20.93 -15.86 2.07
N THR A 123 19.95 -16.58 1.53
CA THR A 123 20.20 -17.45 0.37
C THR A 123 20.36 -16.59 -0.89
N PRO A 124 20.92 -17.12 -1.99
CA PRO A 124 21.09 -16.36 -3.23
C PRO A 124 19.81 -15.63 -3.71
N PRO A 125 18.61 -16.25 -3.66
CA PRO A 125 17.37 -15.54 -4.02
C PRO A 125 17.04 -14.34 -3.12
N VAL A 126 17.37 -14.39 -1.82
CA VAL A 126 17.14 -13.26 -0.90
C VAL A 126 18.10 -12.12 -1.21
N ILE A 127 19.36 -12.45 -1.51
CA ILE A 127 20.38 -11.47 -1.92
C ILE A 127 19.96 -10.81 -3.24
N GLU A 128 19.52 -11.59 -4.23
CA GLU A 128 19.00 -11.09 -5.51
C GLU A 128 17.78 -10.18 -5.31
N ALA A 129 16.84 -10.57 -4.45
CA ALA A 129 15.67 -9.75 -4.13
C ALA A 129 16.07 -8.42 -3.46
N PHE A 130 16.99 -8.46 -2.50
CA PHE A 130 17.51 -7.27 -1.83
C PHE A 130 18.17 -6.29 -2.81
N GLU A 131 18.98 -6.80 -3.74
CA GLU A 131 19.66 -5.96 -4.75
C GLU A 131 18.70 -5.36 -5.79
N ALA A 132 17.53 -5.98 -5.98
CA ALA A 132 16.51 -5.56 -6.94
C ALA A 132 15.45 -4.59 -6.36
N MET A 133 15.32 -4.52 -5.03
CA MET A 133 14.28 -3.75 -4.35
C MET A 133 14.84 -2.48 -3.68
N LEU A 134 13.96 -1.52 -3.39
CA LEU A 134 14.31 -0.45 -2.45
C LEU A 134 14.45 -1.05 -1.04
N LEU A 135 15.32 -0.46 -0.22
CA LEU A 135 15.56 -0.92 1.14
C LEU A 135 14.26 -1.00 1.96
N GLU A 136 13.42 0.01 1.84
CA GLU A 136 12.14 0.06 2.54
C GLU A 136 11.20 -1.06 2.07
N ASP A 137 11.01 -1.23 0.76
CA ASP A 137 10.17 -2.30 0.24
C ASP A 137 10.67 -3.68 0.70
N PHE A 138 11.98 -3.91 0.71
CA PHE A 138 12.55 -5.15 1.23
C PHE A 138 12.28 -5.33 2.73
N GLN A 139 12.48 -4.28 3.53
CA GLN A 139 12.22 -4.30 4.98
C GLN A 139 10.73 -4.56 5.30
N GLN A 140 9.82 -4.06 4.46
CA GLN A 140 8.39 -4.30 4.61
C GLN A 140 8.05 -5.76 4.26
N GLU A 141 8.44 -6.21 3.06
CA GLU A 141 8.06 -7.51 2.52
C GLU A 141 8.76 -8.70 3.19
N PHE A 142 10.06 -8.56 3.49
CA PHE A 142 10.87 -9.65 4.01
C PHE A 142 11.12 -9.56 5.52
N GLU A 143 11.14 -8.35 6.10
CA GLU A 143 11.49 -8.15 7.52
C GLU A 143 10.29 -7.78 8.39
N CYS A 144 9.09 -7.71 7.81
CA CYS A 144 7.84 -7.36 8.46
C CYS A 144 7.91 -6.02 9.21
N THR A 145 8.60 -5.04 8.63
CA THR A 145 8.70 -3.70 9.20
C THR A 145 7.47 -2.89 8.80
N PHE A 146 6.80 -2.28 9.78
CA PHE A 146 5.79 -1.25 9.49
C PHE A 146 6.49 0.04 9.10
N ILE A 147 6.70 0.20 7.80
CA ILE A 147 7.34 1.38 7.25
C ILE A 147 6.28 2.44 7.03
N ASP A 148 6.61 3.65 7.45
CA ASP A 148 5.83 4.84 7.16
C ASP A 148 6.50 5.56 5.99
N SER A 149 6.80 4.81 4.92
CA SER A 149 7.49 5.30 3.73
C SER A 149 6.54 6.29 3.07
N ALA A 150 6.65 7.51 3.57
CA ALA A 150 5.73 8.63 3.44
C ALA A 150 4.25 8.22 3.44
N LEU A 151 3.58 8.42 4.57
CA LEU A 151 2.35 9.21 4.50
C LEU A 151 2.63 10.35 3.52
N SER A 152 2.07 10.27 2.31
CA SER A 152 2.02 11.39 1.42
C SER A 152 1.48 12.55 2.27
N PHE A 153 2.28 13.61 2.48
CA PHE A 153 1.87 14.79 3.26
C PHE A 153 0.49 15.30 2.78
N ILE A 154 0.19 14.97 1.53
CA ILE A 154 -1.06 15.17 0.83
C ILE A 154 -1.87 13.87 0.90
N THR A 155 -2.94 13.86 1.69
CA THR A 155 -3.85 12.69 1.78
C THR A 155 -4.42 12.34 0.41
N LEU A 156 -4.81 11.07 0.20
CA LEU A 156 -5.40 10.66 -1.07
C LEU A 156 -6.69 11.44 -1.38
N ASP A 157 -7.50 11.75 -0.37
CA ASP A 157 -8.67 12.62 -0.51
C ASP A 157 -8.29 14.05 -0.95
N LEU A 158 -7.18 14.58 -0.44
CA LEU A 158 -6.66 15.89 -0.84
C LEU A 158 -6.09 15.85 -2.27
N ILE A 159 -5.45 14.74 -2.67
CA ILE A 159 -5.03 14.52 -4.06
C ILE A 159 -6.27 14.53 -4.97
N TYR A 160 -7.28 13.71 -4.67
CA TYR A 160 -8.51 13.65 -5.47
C TYR A 160 -9.26 14.97 -5.55
N ALA A 161 -9.34 15.72 -4.45
CA ALA A 161 -9.94 17.05 -4.45
C ALA A 161 -9.20 18.07 -5.33
N ASN A 162 -7.94 17.82 -5.68
CA ASN A 162 -7.10 18.73 -6.48
C ASN A 162 -6.69 18.14 -7.84
N THR A 163 -7.17 16.94 -8.19
CA THR A 163 -6.95 16.30 -9.49
C THR A 163 -8.21 16.48 -10.34
N PRO A 164 -8.16 17.24 -11.44
CA PRO A 164 -9.28 17.34 -12.38
C PRO A 164 -9.83 15.97 -12.80
N GLY A 165 -11.15 15.82 -12.87
CA GLY A 165 -11.82 14.55 -13.22
C GLY A 165 -11.94 13.56 -12.06
N MET A 166 -11.27 13.82 -10.93
CA MET A 166 -11.33 12.98 -9.73
C MET A 166 -11.99 13.69 -8.54
N ARG A 167 -12.33 14.99 -8.69
CA ARG A 167 -13.00 15.81 -7.67
C ARG A 167 -14.41 15.30 -7.42
N ALA A 168 -14.95 15.53 -6.22
CA ALA A 168 -16.31 15.08 -5.88
C ALA A 168 -17.39 15.69 -6.79
N GLU A 169 -17.15 16.90 -7.30
CA GLU A 169 -18.02 17.62 -8.23
C GLU A 169 -17.92 17.11 -9.69
N ASP A 170 -16.78 16.53 -10.07
CA ASP A 170 -16.53 15.96 -11.40
C ASP A 170 -17.00 14.49 -11.51
N ARG A 171 -17.27 13.83 -10.38
CA ARG A 171 -17.70 12.43 -10.32
C ARG A 171 -19.17 12.29 -10.70
N THR A 172 -19.44 12.03 -11.98
CA THR A 172 -20.78 11.70 -12.47
C THR A 172 -21.18 10.23 -12.23
N GLU A 173 -20.23 9.34 -11.93
CA GLU A 173 -20.48 7.92 -11.58
C GLU A 173 -19.67 7.42 -10.37
N GLU A 174 -20.19 6.39 -9.68
CA GLU A 174 -19.46 5.68 -8.61
C GLU A 174 -18.25 4.93 -9.19
N ILE A 175 -17.05 5.19 -8.65
CA ILE A 175 -15.82 4.48 -9.01
C ILE A 175 -15.97 2.99 -8.70
N ARG A 176 -16.28 2.19 -9.72
CA ARG A 176 -16.20 0.72 -9.68
C ARG A 176 -14.78 0.33 -10.05
N GLY A 177 -14.01 -0.04 -9.05
CA GLY A 177 -12.63 -0.51 -9.24
C GLY A 177 -12.57 -1.70 -10.21
N GLY A 178 -11.99 -1.45 -11.38
CA GLY A 178 -11.74 -2.46 -12.40
C GLY A 178 -11.30 -1.77 -13.69
N ASN A 179 -10.00 -1.86 -13.99
CA ASN A 179 -9.34 -1.49 -15.25
C ASN A 179 -9.70 -0.10 -15.82
N ILE A 180 -8.92 0.90 -15.41
CA ILE A 180 -8.69 2.05 -16.29
C ILE A 180 -7.49 1.65 -17.14
N GLU A 181 -7.74 1.17 -18.36
CA GLU A 181 -6.69 1.15 -19.37
C GLU A 181 -6.40 2.60 -19.76
N ASP A 182 -5.13 2.98 -19.91
CA ASP A 182 -4.67 4.36 -20.21
C ASP A 182 -5.26 4.97 -21.50
N ALA A 183 -6.07 4.20 -22.25
CA ALA A 183 -6.62 4.56 -23.55
C ALA A 183 -7.91 5.42 -23.47
N ASP A 184 -8.57 5.49 -22.31
CA ASP A 184 -9.89 6.14 -22.19
C ASP A 184 -9.87 7.51 -21.48
N ILE A 185 -8.69 8.11 -21.31
CA ILE A 185 -8.64 9.56 -21.04
C ILE A 185 -8.94 10.24 -22.37
N GLU A 186 -10.24 10.32 -22.71
CA GLU A 186 -10.69 11.29 -23.71
C GLU A 186 -10.10 12.64 -23.31
N ASP A 187 -9.46 13.33 -24.26
CA ASP A 187 -9.02 14.71 -24.08
C ASP A 187 -10.25 15.55 -23.74
N GLU A 188 -10.63 15.60 -22.46
CA GLU A 188 -11.67 16.46 -21.92
C GLU A 188 -11.19 17.88 -22.13
N LYS A 189 -11.66 18.46 -23.24
CA LYS A 189 -11.33 19.80 -23.73
C LYS A 189 -11.69 20.93 -22.78
N ASP A 190 -12.28 20.63 -21.63
CA ASP A 190 -12.70 21.57 -20.61
C ASP A 190 -12.01 21.33 -19.25
N LEU A 191 -10.84 20.69 -19.22
CA LEU A 191 -10.02 20.64 -18.02
C LEU A 191 -9.49 22.05 -17.69
N GLU A 192 -9.78 22.52 -16.46
CA GLU A 192 -9.25 23.76 -15.86
C GLU A 192 -7.70 23.82 -15.88
N ILE A 193 -7.03 22.67 -16.06
CA ILE A 193 -5.58 22.52 -16.07
C ILE A 193 -5.08 22.14 -17.47
N LYS A 194 -4.32 23.03 -18.09
CA LYS A 194 -3.60 22.76 -19.34
C LYS A 194 -2.26 22.08 -19.03
N ILE A 195 -2.12 20.84 -19.49
CA ILE A 195 -0.88 20.04 -19.36
C ILE A 195 -0.06 20.22 -20.64
N PHE A 196 1.22 20.58 -20.50
CA PHE A 196 2.17 20.61 -21.61
C PHE A 196 3.12 19.41 -21.47
N ARG A 197 3.28 18.64 -22.54
CA ARG A 197 4.11 17.42 -22.49
C ARG A 197 5.56 17.69 -22.90
N THR A 198 5.84 18.83 -23.52
CA THR A 198 7.19 19.24 -23.92
C THR A 198 7.49 20.68 -23.56
N SER A 199 8.79 21.04 -23.50
CA SER A 199 9.22 22.43 -23.32
C SER A 199 8.74 23.35 -24.44
N ASP A 200 8.66 22.82 -25.66
CA ASP A 200 8.31 23.61 -26.85
C ASP A 200 6.82 23.93 -26.86
N GLU A 201 5.98 22.98 -26.46
CA GLU A 201 4.54 23.19 -26.25
C GLU A 201 4.28 24.22 -25.14
N LEU A 202 5.02 24.16 -24.03
CA LEU A 202 4.91 25.14 -22.95
C LEU A 202 5.31 26.54 -23.43
N CYS A 203 6.43 26.66 -24.14
CA CYS A 203 6.90 27.94 -24.68
C CYS A 203 5.92 28.54 -25.70
N ALA A 204 5.34 27.70 -26.57
CA ALA A 204 4.38 28.14 -27.58
C ALA A 204 3.00 28.46 -26.98
N GLY A 205 2.60 27.74 -25.94
CA GLY A 205 1.28 27.86 -25.32
C GLY A 205 1.21 28.84 -24.14
N TYR A 206 2.35 29.36 -23.66
CA TYR A 206 2.40 30.28 -22.54
C TYR A 206 2.07 31.72 -22.95
N SER A 207 1.13 32.31 -22.23
CA SER A 207 0.84 33.74 -22.23
C SER A 207 0.88 34.26 -20.79
N ARG A 208 1.59 35.36 -20.56
CA ARG A 208 1.66 36.00 -19.24
C ARG A 208 0.31 36.50 -18.75
N GLU A 209 -0.57 36.89 -19.66
CA GLU A 209 -1.93 37.35 -19.33
C GLU A 209 -2.82 36.20 -18.85
N GLU A 210 -2.66 35.01 -19.42
CA GLU A 210 -3.49 33.83 -19.10
C GLU A 210 -2.90 32.97 -17.96
N HIS A 211 -1.58 32.88 -17.86
CA HIS A 211 -0.88 31.92 -16.98
C HIS A 211 -0.08 32.60 -15.86
N GLY A 212 0.09 33.93 -15.93
CA GLY A 212 0.71 34.73 -14.88
C GLY A 212 2.21 34.47 -14.72
N ALA A 213 2.73 34.67 -13.51
CA ALA A 213 4.14 34.45 -13.22
C ALA A 213 4.44 32.95 -13.09
N LEU A 214 5.52 32.50 -13.75
CA LEU A 214 5.95 31.10 -13.68
C LEU A 214 6.96 30.87 -12.56
N TYR A 215 6.77 29.78 -11.82
CA TYR A 215 7.68 29.28 -10.80
C TYR A 215 8.14 27.89 -11.21
N LEU A 216 9.45 27.67 -11.23
CA LEU A 216 10.04 26.38 -11.60
C LEU A 216 10.68 25.74 -10.36
N GLY A 217 10.44 24.45 -10.19
CA GLY A 217 11.20 23.61 -9.29
C GLY A 217 11.84 22.46 -10.06
N TYR A 218 13.01 22.06 -9.57
CA TYR A 218 13.80 21.00 -10.17
C TYR A 218 14.35 20.10 -9.07
N ASP A 219 14.10 18.80 -9.21
CA ASP A 219 14.75 17.76 -8.44
C ASP A 219 15.79 17.06 -9.32
N VAL A 220 17.05 17.19 -8.91
CA VAL A 220 18.22 16.71 -9.65
C VAL A 220 18.30 15.18 -9.65
N ALA A 221 17.53 14.50 -8.78
CA ALA A 221 17.60 13.05 -8.56
C ALA A 221 19.00 12.56 -8.14
N ARG A 222 19.10 11.28 -7.73
CA ARG A 222 20.36 10.60 -7.39
C ARG A 222 20.52 9.34 -8.24
N TYR A 223 21.55 8.54 -7.97
CA TYR A 223 21.82 7.32 -8.72
C TYR A 223 20.60 6.37 -8.66
N ARG A 224 20.02 6.09 -9.84
CA ARG A 224 18.82 5.27 -10.09
C ARG A 224 17.44 5.95 -9.87
N ASP A 225 17.40 7.25 -9.55
CA ASP A 225 16.14 8.01 -9.45
C ASP A 225 15.87 8.83 -10.73
N ALA A 226 14.59 9.14 -11.01
CA ALA A 226 14.19 10.01 -12.12
C ALA A 226 14.31 11.49 -11.75
N ALA A 227 14.97 12.29 -12.59
CA ALA A 227 15.00 13.74 -12.43
C ALA A 227 13.64 14.36 -12.82
N VAL A 228 13.14 15.30 -12.00
CA VAL A 228 11.80 15.88 -12.17
C VAL A 228 11.90 17.39 -12.27
N ILE A 229 11.24 17.97 -13.29
CA ILE A 229 11.04 19.42 -13.42
C ILE A 229 9.54 19.69 -13.35
N TYR A 230 9.13 20.65 -12.51
CA TYR A 230 7.76 21.12 -12.47
C TYR A 230 7.69 22.65 -12.61
N VAL A 231 6.66 23.14 -13.30
CA VAL A 231 6.47 24.58 -13.58
C VAL A 231 5.06 24.98 -13.19
N LEU A 232 4.89 25.90 -12.24
CA LEU A 232 3.60 26.39 -11.77
C LEU A 232 3.35 27.83 -12.25
N GLY A 233 2.14 28.11 -12.78
CA GLY A 233 1.67 29.47 -13.04
C GLY A 233 0.91 30.07 -11.83
N VAL A 234 0.98 31.39 -11.64
CA VAL A 234 0.17 32.10 -10.65
C VAL A 234 -0.36 33.40 -11.24
N VAL A 235 -1.68 33.54 -11.30
CA VAL A 235 -2.39 34.72 -11.84
C VAL A 235 -3.11 35.43 -10.70
N ASP A 236 -2.83 36.73 -10.49
CA ASP A 236 -3.56 37.61 -9.54
C ASP A 236 -3.80 37.04 -8.12
N GLY A 237 -2.83 36.27 -7.59
CA GLY A 237 -2.94 35.67 -6.26
C GLY A 237 -3.91 34.48 -6.14
N LYS A 238 -4.53 34.04 -7.24
CA LYS A 238 -5.24 32.76 -7.36
C LYS A 238 -4.33 31.73 -8.05
N LYS A 239 -4.17 30.56 -7.43
CA LYS A 239 -3.24 29.50 -7.90
C LYS A 239 -3.86 28.76 -9.09
N MET A 240 -3.17 28.71 -10.24
CA MET A 240 -3.50 27.83 -11.37
C MET A 240 -2.23 27.03 -11.72
N ARG A 241 -2.11 25.80 -11.20
CA ARG A 241 -0.91 24.97 -11.40
C ARG A 241 -0.81 24.50 -12.85
N CYS A 242 0.41 24.51 -13.39
CA CYS A 242 0.81 23.72 -14.55
C CYS A 242 1.78 22.64 -14.04
N GLY A 243 2.03 21.55 -14.77
CA GLY A 243 2.92 20.48 -14.30
C GLY A 243 3.47 19.66 -15.47
N ASN A 244 4.76 19.33 -15.41
CA ASN A 244 5.46 18.50 -16.40
C ASN A 244 5.85 17.15 -15.77
N ARG A 245 5.73 16.07 -16.55
CA ARG A 245 6.40 14.77 -16.33
C ARG A 245 7.31 14.52 -17.53
N ASN A 246 8.55 14.12 -17.29
CA ASN A 246 9.39 13.51 -18.33
C ASN A 246 9.37 12.00 -18.13
N GLU A 247 8.88 11.28 -19.12
CA GLU A 247 9.05 9.83 -19.23
C GLU A 247 10.39 9.55 -19.93
N LYS A 248 11.08 8.51 -19.47
CA LYS A 248 12.13 7.80 -20.21
C LYS A 248 11.57 6.48 -20.69
#